data_AF-A0A963H3G9-F1
#
_entry.id   AF-A0A963H3G9-F1
#
_cell.length_a   1.000
_cell.length_b   1.000
_cell.length_c   1.000
_cell.angle_alpha   90.00
_cell.angle_beta   90.00
_cell.angle_gamma   90.00
#
_symmetry.space_group_name_H-M   'P 1'
#
loop_
_entity.id
_entity.type
_entity.pdbx_description
1 polymer ?
#
loop_
_entity_poly.entity_id
_entity_poly.type
_entity_poly.pdbx_seq_one_letter_code
_entity_poly.pdbx_strand_id
1 'polypeptide(L)'
;MPLIRLDNPTPKLPANRPGWDAFTAMAFRPLYLVAAIFGALAVLAWVAGFTGTAALPGLFWHGHEMIWGYAGAVVVGFLLTAVATWTGQPAFSGRPLVGLTLLWLAARVAAATEGGTPWITGALSVGFFVAGAVAMGVPVWRARNKRNAGVPLMLLALGLANALFLCALSGGLDLDPRRLLLAGLLVVAGFITLVGLRVIPFFTHRALQRPQVSHPRWAGLVAMLSPL
;
A
#
# COMPACT_ATOMS: atom_id res chain seq x y z
N MET A 1 -47.11 -27.11 -34.18
CA MET A 1 -46.73 -26.32 -32.99
C MET A 1 -45.48 -25.52 -33.31
N PRO A 2 -45.53 -24.19 -33.38
CA PRO A 2 -44.34 -23.40 -33.62
C PRO A 2 -43.54 -23.29 -32.32
N LEU A 3 -42.25 -23.64 -32.38
CA LEU A 3 -41.29 -23.40 -31.31
C LEU A 3 -41.06 -21.89 -31.19
N ILE A 4 -41.44 -21.31 -30.05
CA ILE A 4 -41.05 -19.94 -29.69
C ILE A 4 -39.51 -19.89 -29.63
N ARG A 5 -38.87 -19.23 -30.59
CA ARG A 5 -37.45 -18.87 -30.48
C ARG A 5 -37.35 -17.71 -29.50
N LEU A 6 -36.81 -17.99 -28.31
CA LEU A 6 -36.35 -16.96 -27.39
C LEU A 6 -35.03 -16.41 -27.95
N ASP A 7 -35.12 -15.46 -28.86
CA ASP A 7 -33.98 -14.62 -29.21
C ASP A 7 -33.69 -13.76 -27.97
N ASN A 8 -32.86 -14.28 -27.06
CA ASN A 8 -32.38 -13.51 -25.94
C ASN A 8 -31.65 -12.29 -26.52
N PRO A 9 -32.14 -11.06 -26.29
CA PRO A 9 -31.45 -9.88 -26.79
C PRO A 9 -30.07 -9.87 -26.14
N THR A 10 -29.03 -10.16 -26.93
CA THR A 10 -27.65 -9.96 -26.48
C THR A 10 -27.53 -8.50 -26.07
N PRO A 11 -27.29 -8.21 -24.78
CA PRO A 11 -27.14 -6.84 -24.34
C PRO A 11 -26.02 -6.23 -25.18
N LYS A 12 -26.30 -5.14 -25.90
CA LYS A 12 -25.25 -4.36 -26.56
C LYS A 12 -24.38 -3.78 -25.44
N LEU A 13 -23.32 -4.51 -25.07
CA LEU A 13 -22.33 -4.01 -24.14
C LEU A 13 -21.78 -2.72 -24.74
N PRO A 14 -21.70 -1.63 -23.96
CA PRO A 14 -21.15 -0.38 -24.45
C PRO A 14 -19.76 -0.66 -25.03
N ALA A 15 -19.46 -0.04 -26.17
CA ALA A 15 -18.18 -0.23 -26.85
C ALA A 15 -17.03 -0.02 -25.85
N ASN A 16 -16.23 -1.06 -25.61
CA ASN A 16 -15.11 -1.04 -24.69
C ASN A 16 -13.99 -0.16 -25.28
N ARG A 17 -14.15 1.16 -25.19
CA ARG A 17 -13.13 2.12 -25.60
C ARG A 17 -12.09 2.18 -24.49
N PRO A 18 -10.79 1.94 -24.78
CA PRO A 18 -9.75 2.16 -23.80
C PRO A 18 -9.76 3.64 -23.41
N GLY A 19 -10.26 3.92 -22.20
CA GLY A 19 -10.35 5.26 -21.62
C GLY A 19 -9.49 5.36 -20.37
N TRP A 20 -9.00 6.56 -20.07
CA TRP A 20 -8.23 6.84 -18.86
C TRP A 20 -8.99 6.52 -17.56
N ASP A 21 -10.32 6.47 -17.63
CA ASP A 21 -11.20 6.04 -16.53
C ASP A 21 -10.93 4.59 -16.12
N ALA A 22 -10.53 3.73 -17.06
CA ALA A 22 -10.15 2.36 -16.75
C ALA A 22 -8.91 2.35 -15.85
N PHE A 23 -7.93 3.20 -16.12
CA PHE A 23 -6.70 3.26 -15.33
C PHE A 23 -6.98 3.64 -13.87
N THR A 24 -7.97 4.50 -13.62
CA THR A 24 -8.33 4.97 -12.27
C THR A 24 -9.48 4.19 -11.63
N ALA A 25 -9.91 3.08 -12.22
CA ALA A 25 -11.04 2.28 -11.74
C ALA A 25 -10.74 1.54 -10.42
N MET A 26 -9.49 1.15 -10.17
CA MET A 26 -9.06 0.46 -8.95
C MET A 26 -7.66 0.90 -8.55
N ALA A 27 -7.42 1.02 -7.24
CA ALA A 27 -6.20 1.58 -6.68
C ALA A 27 -4.90 0.84 -7.09
N PHE A 28 -4.94 -0.48 -7.24
CA PHE A 28 -3.75 -1.23 -7.66
C PHE A 28 -3.25 -0.81 -9.05
N ARG A 29 -4.13 -0.37 -9.97
CA ARG A 29 -3.76 -0.06 -11.36
C ARG A 29 -2.73 1.07 -11.45
N PRO A 30 -3.00 2.28 -10.94
CA PRO A 30 -2.01 3.35 -10.96
C PRO A 30 -0.88 3.08 -9.99
N LEU A 31 -1.19 2.69 -8.75
CA LEU A 31 -0.19 2.57 -7.70
C LEU A 31 0.83 1.46 -7.97
N TYR A 32 0.42 0.29 -8.45
CA TYR A 32 1.39 -0.77 -8.74
C TYR A 32 2.26 -0.43 -9.94
N LEU A 33 1.70 0.22 -10.96
CA LEU A 33 2.48 0.63 -12.12
C LEU A 33 3.55 1.63 -11.72
N VAL A 34 3.18 2.70 -11.00
CA VAL A 34 4.16 3.71 -10.58
C VAL A 34 5.12 3.16 -9.52
N ALA A 35 4.67 2.28 -8.63
CA ALA A 35 5.54 1.64 -7.64
C ALA A 35 6.56 0.69 -8.30
N ALA A 36 6.15 -0.12 -9.29
CA ALA A 36 7.05 -1.02 -10.00
C ALA A 36 8.13 -0.25 -10.77
N ILE A 37 7.74 0.79 -11.51
CA ILE A 37 8.68 1.67 -12.21
C ILE A 37 9.62 2.34 -11.21
N PHE A 38 9.07 2.92 -10.15
CA PHE A 38 9.86 3.57 -9.11
C PHE A 38 10.84 2.62 -8.43
N GLY A 39 10.40 1.43 -8.04
CA GLY A 39 11.25 0.43 -7.39
C GLY A 39 12.41 0.03 -8.28
N ALA A 40 12.16 -0.22 -9.57
CA ALA A 40 13.21 -0.50 -10.54
C ALA A 40 14.20 0.67 -10.65
N LEU A 41 13.71 1.89 -10.81
CA LEU A 41 14.56 3.09 -10.94
C LEU A 41 15.36 3.37 -9.66
N ALA A 42 14.75 3.24 -8.48
CA ALA A 42 15.41 3.52 -7.20
C ALA A 42 16.51 2.49 -6.89
N VAL A 43 16.27 1.22 -7.18
CA VAL A 43 17.30 0.17 -7.03
C VAL A 43 18.43 0.40 -8.03
N LEU A 44 18.13 0.67 -9.30
CA LEU A 44 19.14 0.95 -10.32
C LEU A 44 19.97 2.20 -9.98
N ALA A 45 19.32 3.27 -9.52
CA ALA A 45 20.01 4.48 -9.08
C ALA A 45 20.97 4.19 -7.92
N TRP A 46 20.53 3.43 -6.92
CA TRP A 46 21.36 3.07 -5.79
C TRP A 46 22.56 2.19 -6.20
N VAL A 47 22.34 1.17 -7.02
CA VAL A 47 23.42 0.31 -7.56
C VAL A 47 24.39 1.10 -8.43
N ALA A 48 23.91 2.12 -9.15
CA ALA A 48 24.73 3.04 -9.93
C ALA A 48 25.51 4.08 -9.09
N GLY A 49 25.40 4.04 -7.75
CA GLY A 49 26.16 4.90 -6.84
C GLY A 49 25.43 6.16 -6.39
N PHE A 50 24.12 6.28 -6.60
CA PHE A 50 23.35 7.39 -6.04
C PHE A 50 23.30 7.31 -4.51
N THR A 51 23.83 8.33 -3.84
CA THR A 51 23.96 8.38 -2.37
C THR A 51 22.84 9.15 -1.68
N GLY A 52 21.70 9.38 -2.35
CA GLY A 52 20.61 10.16 -1.77
C GLY A 52 20.91 11.66 -1.71
N THR A 53 20.33 12.34 -0.71
CA THR A 53 20.40 13.79 -0.52
C THR A 53 21.04 14.14 0.82
N ALA A 54 21.30 15.42 1.09
CA ALA A 54 21.76 15.85 2.42
C ALA A 54 20.76 15.50 3.53
N ALA A 55 19.45 15.54 3.22
CA ALA A 55 18.36 15.21 4.14
C ALA A 55 18.19 13.69 4.36
N LEU A 56 18.52 12.89 3.34
CA LEU A 56 18.43 11.43 3.35
C LEU A 56 19.71 10.86 2.74
N PRO A 57 20.78 10.66 3.53
CA PRO A 57 22.06 10.24 2.98
C PRO A 57 22.24 8.73 2.91
N GLY A 58 22.87 8.28 1.84
CA GLY A 58 23.38 6.93 1.61
C GLY A 58 22.36 5.82 1.82
N LEU A 59 22.66 4.93 2.76
CA LEU A 59 21.80 3.78 3.11
C LEU A 59 20.40 4.22 3.57
N PHE A 60 20.28 5.37 4.23
CA PHE A 60 19.00 5.86 4.75
C PHE A 60 18.03 6.24 3.63
N TRP A 61 18.54 6.80 2.53
CA TRP A 61 17.72 7.05 1.33
C TRP A 61 17.17 5.76 0.75
N HIS A 62 18.06 4.80 0.48
CA HIS A 62 17.66 3.52 -0.11
C HIS A 62 16.65 2.78 0.78
N GLY A 63 16.97 2.65 2.07
CA GLY A 63 16.08 2.01 3.03
C GLY A 63 14.73 2.71 3.11
N HIS A 64 14.71 4.04 3.15
CA HIS A 64 13.48 4.82 3.17
C HIS A 64 12.62 4.60 1.92
N GLU A 65 13.23 4.69 0.74
CA GLU A 65 12.52 4.53 -0.52
C GLU A 65 12.01 3.11 -0.74
N MET A 66 12.72 2.07 -0.26
CA MET A 66 12.24 0.70 -0.36
C MET A 66 11.08 0.40 0.61
N ILE A 67 11.15 0.90 1.85
CA ILE A 67 10.14 0.62 2.88
C ILE A 67 8.90 1.48 2.69
N TRP A 68 9.04 2.80 2.65
CA TRP A 68 7.90 3.72 2.60
C TRP A 68 7.52 4.14 1.18
N GLY A 69 8.46 4.14 0.23
CA GLY A 69 8.17 4.40 -1.20
C GLY A 69 7.57 3.22 -1.90
N TYR A 70 8.38 2.21 -2.14
CA TYR A 70 7.99 1.03 -2.89
C TYR A 70 6.96 0.19 -2.10
N ALA A 71 7.35 -0.36 -0.95
CA ALA A 71 6.46 -1.26 -0.22
C ALA A 71 5.21 -0.53 0.31
N GLY A 72 5.35 0.71 0.76
CA GLY A 72 4.23 1.57 1.16
C GLY A 72 3.18 1.75 0.05
N ALA A 73 3.60 2.03 -1.19
CA ALA A 73 2.68 2.15 -2.34
C ALA A 73 1.97 0.83 -2.66
N VAL A 74 2.71 -0.29 -2.63
CA VAL A 74 2.14 -1.62 -2.86
C VAL A 74 1.12 -1.98 -1.79
N VAL A 75 1.42 -1.73 -0.51
CA VAL A 75 0.48 -1.96 0.60
C VAL A 75 -0.79 -1.12 0.43
N VAL A 76 -0.67 0.18 0.17
CA VAL A 76 -1.85 1.05 -0.02
C VAL A 76 -2.66 0.64 -1.25
N GLY A 77 -2.01 0.33 -2.38
CA GLY A 77 -2.67 -0.13 -3.60
C GLY A 77 -3.43 -1.44 -3.40
N PHE A 78 -2.83 -2.40 -2.67
CA PHE A 78 -3.49 -3.64 -2.29
C PHE A 78 -4.71 -3.38 -1.42
N LEU A 79 -4.55 -2.62 -0.34
CA LEU A 79 -5.59 -2.41 0.66
C LEU A 79 -6.80 -1.65 0.13
N LEU A 80 -6.59 -0.59 -0.65
CA LEU A 80 -7.67 0.17 -1.27
C LEU A 80 -8.42 -0.62 -2.35
N THR A 81 -7.79 -1.65 -2.91
CA THR A 81 -8.45 -2.60 -3.81
C THR A 81 -9.23 -3.65 -3.02
N ALA A 82 -8.60 -4.25 -1.99
CA ALA A 82 -9.17 -5.30 -1.18
C ALA A 82 -10.35 -4.83 -0.32
N VAL A 83 -10.34 -3.57 0.13
CA VAL A 83 -11.38 -3.02 1.01
C VAL A 83 -12.76 -3.05 0.35
N ALA A 84 -12.84 -2.82 -0.97
CA ALA A 84 -14.10 -2.91 -1.72
C ALA A 84 -14.72 -4.30 -1.59
N THR A 85 -13.91 -5.36 -1.79
CA THR A 85 -14.35 -6.75 -1.64
C THR A 85 -14.70 -7.10 -0.19
N TRP A 86 -13.94 -6.60 0.79
CA TRP A 86 -14.17 -6.91 2.19
C TRP A 86 -15.40 -6.21 2.80
N THR A 87 -15.79 -5.07 2.25
CA THR A 87 -16.84 -4.22 2.83
C THR A 87 -18.11 -4.18 1.98
N GLY A 88 -18.05 -4.61 0.72
CA GLY A 88 -19.13 -4.47 -0.25
C GLY A 88 -19.40 -3.01 -0.66
N GLN A 89 -18.55 -2.07 -0.22
CA GLN A 89 -18.65 -0.65 -0.55
C GLN A 89 -18.01 -0.37 -1.91
N PRO A 90 -18.38 0.74 -2.59
CA PRO A 90 -17.74 1.16 -3.83
C PRO A 90 -16.21 1.26 -3.69
N ALA A 91 -15.48 0.86 -4.73
CA ALA A 91 -14.03 0.94 -4.76
C ALA A 91 -13.54 2.40 -4.72
N PHE A 92 -12.35 2.61 -4.16
CA PHE A 92 -11.69 3.91 -4.21
C PHE A 92 -11.14 4.15 -5.63
N SER A 93 -11.81 5.02 -6.39
CA SER A 93 -11.58 5.20 -7.83
C SER A 93 -11.68 6.66 -8.29
N GLY A 94 -11.25 6.93 -9.52
CA GLY A 94 -11.41 8.23 -10.19
C GLY A 94 -10.47 9.32 -9.66
N ARG A 95 -10.96 10.56 -9.59
CA ARG A 95 -10.15 11.75 -9.24
C ARG A 95 -9.47 11.66 -7.86
N PRO A 96 -10.12 11.15 -6.78
CA PRO A 96 -9.45 10.97 -5.49
C PRO A 96 -8.23 10.05 -5.55
N LEU A 97 -8.29 9.01 -6.38
CA LEU A 97 -7.18 8.07 -6.59
C LEU A 97 -6.01 8.73 -7.34
N VAL A 98 -6.30 9.59 -8.31
CA VAL A 98 -5.27 10.41 -8.97
C VAL A 98 -4.60 11.32 -7.95
N GLY A 99 -5.37 12.01 -7.11
CA GLY A 99 -4.83 12.87 -6.06
C GLY A 99 -3.92 12.11 -5.09
N LEU A 100 -4.32 10.92 -4.65
CA LEU A 100 -3.50 10.06 -3.79
C LEU A 100 -2.20 9.62 -4.47
N THR A 101 -2.27 9.26 -5.76
CA THR A 101 -1.09 8.85 -6.54
C THR A 101 -0.11 10.00 -6.75
N LEU A 102 -0.62 11.20 -7.03
CA LEU A 102 0.20 12.41 -7.16
C LEU A 102 0.83 12.82 -5.84
N LEU A 103 0.11 12.70 -4.73
CA LEU A 103 0.65 12.95 -3.39
C LEU A 103 1.83 12.02 -3.09
N TRP A 104 1.69 10.73 -3.41
CA TRP A 104 2.78 9.77 -3.32
C TRP A 104 3.97 10.16 -4.21
N LEU A 105 3.72 10.50 -5.48
CA LEU A 105 4.78 10.87 -6.41
C LEU A 105 5.54 12.11 -5.95
N ALA A 106 4.82 13.12 -5.46
CA ALA A 106 5.42 14.32 -4.86
C ALA A 106 6.34 13.98 -3.68
N ALA A 107 5.95 13.02 -2.84
CA ALA A 107 6.77 12.55 -1.73
C ALA A 107 8.08 11.86 -2.20
N ARG A 108 8.09 11.21 -3.38
CA ARG A 108 9.30 10.59 -3.95
C ARG A 108 10.21 11.61 -4.62
N VAL A 109 9.63 12.60 -5.31
CA VAL A 109 10.40 13.72 -5.87
C VAL A 109 11.07 14.52 -4.74
N ALA A 110 10.35 14.79 -3.65
CA ALA A 110 10.93 15.45 -2.48
C ALA A 110 12.10 14.63 -1.89
N ALA A 111 11.91 13.33 -1.66
CA ALA A 111 12.97 12.49 -1.08
C ALA A 111 14.21 12.32 -1.98
N ALA A 112 14.07 12.47 -3.29
CA ALA A 112 15.16 12.32 -4.26
C ALA A 112 15.88 13.63 -4.60
N THR A 113 15.41 14.79 -4.14
CA THR A 113 15.97 16.10 -4.50
C THR A 113 16.42 16.87 -3.26
N GLU A 114 17.47 17.68 -3.40
CA GLU A 114 17.96 18.53 -2.29
C GLU A 114 16.93 19.58 -1.82
N GLY A 115 15.92 19.88 -2.64
CA GLY A 115 14.80 20.74 -2.25
C GLY A 115 13.82 20.09 -1.26
N GLY A 116 13.84 18.76 -1.12
CA GLY A 116 13.00 18.05 -0.17
C GLY A 116 13.64 17.99 1.20
N THR A 117 13.37 19.01 2.01
CA THR A 117 13.73 18.97 3.44
C THR A 117 13.06 17.77 4.14
N PRO A 118 13.61 17.27 5.27
CA PRO A 118 12.99 16.18 6.02
C PRO A 118 11.52 16.45 6.35
N TRP A 119 11.16 17.71 6.59
CA TRP A 119 9.80 18.15 6.88
C TRP A 119 8.87 18.04 5.68
N ILE A 120 9.30 18.46 4.49
CA ILE A 120 8.48 18.36 3.26
C ILE A 120 8.28 16.89 2.89
N THR A 121 9.37 16.13 2.85
CA THR A 121 9.35 14.69 2.57
C THR A 121 8.47 13.95 3.58
N GLY A 122 8.57 14.30 4.86
CA GLY A 122 7.75 13.77 5.93
C GLY A 122 6.28 14.12 5.78
N ALA A 123 5.94 15.39 5.56
CA ALA A 123 4.56 15.84 5.41
C ALA A 123 3.86 15.15 4.23
N LEU A 124 4.51 15.06 3.07
CA LEU A 124 3.96 14.40 1.88
C LEU A 124 3.81 12.88 2.09
N SER A 125 4.83 12.22 2.63
CA SER A 125 4.82 10.77 2.87
C SER A 125 3.79 10.39 3.93
N VAL A 126 3.74 11.10 5.06
CA VAL A 126 2.75 10.88 6.13
C VAL A 126 1.36 11.20 5.61
N GLY A 127 1.20 12.28 4.85
CA GLY A 127 -0.06 12.64 4.20
C GLY A 127 -0.59 11.51 3.32
N PHE A 128 0.28 10.85 2.54
CA PHE A 128 -0.10 9.68 1.75
C PHE A 128 -0.63 8.53 2.61
N PHE A 129 0.05 8.17 3.70
CA PHE A 129 -0.39 7.09 4.59
C PHE A 129 -1.67 7.44 5.35
N VAL A 130 -1.82 8.68 5.80
CA VAL A 130 -3.05 9.17 6.46
C VAL A 130 -4.21 9.16 5.47
N ALA A 131 -4.02 9.68 4.25
CA ALA A 131 -5.04 9.67 3.21
C ALA A 131 -5.45 8.23 2.83
N GLY A 132 -4.48 7.31 2.69
CA GLY A 132 -4.74 5.89 2.46
C GLY A 132 -5.50 5.24 3.62
N ALA A 133 -5.12 5.54 4.86
CA ALA A 133 -5.80 5.03 6.05
C ALA A 133 -7.25 5.53 6.16
N VAL A 134 -7.51 6.81 5.84
CA VAL A 134 -8.87 7.36 5.80
C VAL A 134 -9.68 6.73 4.67
N ALA A 135 -9.11 6.65 3.46
CA ALA A 135 -9.76 6.05 2.29
C ALA A 135 -10.14 4.58 2.52
N MET A 136 -9.33 3.84 3.28
CA MET A 136 -9.65 2.48 3.71
C MET A 136 -10.61 2.45 4.91
N GLY A 137 -10.42 3.32 5.89
CA GLY A 137 -11.14 3.33 7.16
C GLY A 137 -12.61 3.69 7.00
N VAL A 138 -12.96 4.61 6.09
CA VAL A 138 -14.34 5.02 5.86
C VAL A 138 -15.22 3.85 5.39
N PRO A 139 -14.88 3.07 4.35
CA PRO A 139 -15.62 1.86 3.99
C PRO A 139 -15.70 0.82 5.10
N VAL A 140 -14.60 0.59 5.83
CA VAL A 140 -14.54 -0.39 6.93
C VAL A 140 -15.50 -0.02 8.05
N TRP A 141 -15.56 1.27 8.41
CA TRP A 141 -16.46 1.78 9.42
C TRP A 141 -17.93 1.73 8.97
N ARG A 142 -18.22 2.16 7.73
CA ARG A 142 -19.57 2.11 7.14
C ARG A 142 -20.12 0.68 7.07
N ALA A 143 -19.29 -0.29 6.70
CA ALA A 143 -19.67 -1.69 6.66
C ALA A 143 -19.61 -2.39 8.04
N ARG A 144 -19.26 -1.66 9.11
CA ARG A 144 -19.05 -2.19 10.48
C ARG A 144 -18.16 -3.44 10.49
N ASN A 145 -17.16 -3.48 9.62
CA ASN A 145 -16.31 -4.66 9.43
C ASN A 145 -15.21 -4.73 10.51
N LYS A 146 -15.59 -5.28 11.67
CA LYS A 146 -14.69 -5.44 12.84
C LYS A 146 -13.44 -6.27 12.54
N ARG A 147 -13.51 -7.20 11.58
CA ARG A 147 -12.38 -8.08 11.20
C ARG A 147 -11.23 -7.31 10.55
N ASN A 148 -11.52 -6.15 9.97
CA ASN A 148 -10.57 -5.32 9.21
C ASN A 148 -10.32 -3.95 9.85
N ALA A 149 -10.93 -3.64 10.99
CA ALA A 149 -10.81 -2.35 11.68
C ALA A 149 -9.37 -2.02 12.12
N GLY A 150 -8.53 -3.02 12.37
CA GLY A 150 -7.12 -2.81 12.74
C GLY A 150 -6.20 -2.43 11.58
N VAL A 151 -6.61 -2.66 10.32
CA VAL A 151 -5.71 -2.48 9.17
C VAL A 151 -5.44 -1.00 8.84
N PRO A 152 -6.42 -0.08 8.92
CA PRO A 152 -6.13 1.36 8.86
C PRO A 152 -5.16 1.83 9.95
N LEU A 153 -5.23 1.25 11.15
CA LEU A 153 -4.31 1.59 12.24
C LEU A 153 -2.87 1.15 11.92
N MET A 154 -2.69 -0.01 11.27
CA MET A 154 -1.37 -0.44 10.80
C MET A 154 -0.81 0.51 9.72
N LEU A 155 -1.65 1.08 8.85
CA LEU A 155 -1.21 2.09 7.89
C LEU A 155 -0.75 3.37 8.59
N LEU A 156 -1.48 3.80 9.62
CA LEU A 156 -1.07 4.93 10.45
C LEU A 156 0.23 4.63 11.21
N ALA A 157 0.41 3.40 11.69
CA ALA A 157 1.66 2.97 12.32
C ALA A 157 2.85 3.03 11.34
N LEU A 158 2.65 2.63 10.08
CA LEU A 158 3.66 2.76 9.03
C LEU A 158 4.02 4.23 8.76
N GLY A 159 3.02 5.10 8.68
CA GLY A 159 3.22 6.54 8.52
C GLY A 159 3.88 7.18 9.73
N LEU A 160 3.52 6.78 10.95
CA LEU A 160 4.16 7.25 12.18
C LEU A 160 5.63 6.81 12.24
N ALA A 161 5.93 5.56 11.91
CA ALA A 161 7.31 5.07 11.83
C ALA A 161 8.14 5.91 10.84
N ASN A 162 7.54 6.32 9.71
CA ASN A 162 8.20 7.22 8.76
C ASN A 162 8.49 8.61 9.35
N ALA A 163 7.50 9.19 10.04
CA ALA A 163 7.62 10.50 10.66
C ALA A 163 8.73 10.51 11.72
N LEU A 164 8.74 9.49 12.58
CA LEU A 164 9.76 9.30 13.60
C LEU A 164 11.13 9.11 12.96
N PHE A 165 11.23 8.29 11.90
CA PHE A 165 12.48 8.07 11.18
C PHE A 165 13.08 9.37 10.63
N LEU A 166 12.28 10.17 9.92
CA LEU A 166 12.75 11.43 9.36
C LEU A 166 13.09 12.47 10.44
N CYS A 167 12.36 12.47 11.56
CA CYS A 167 12.63 13.35 12.70
C CYS A 167 13.91 12.95 13.45
N ALA A 168 14.16 11.65 13.64
CA ALA A 168 15.42 11.15 14.21
C ALA A 168 16.60 11.45 13.28
N LEU A 169 16.44 11.26 11.98
CA LEU A 169 17.49 11.53 11.00
C LEU A 169 17.84 13.03 10.90
N SER A 170 16.86 13.92 11.10
CA SER A 170 17.10 15.37 11.16
C SER A 170 17.65 15.86 12.50
N GLY A 171 17.89 14.97 13.47
CA GLY A 171 18.37 15.32 14.81
C GLY A 171 17.29 15.84 15.77
N GLY A 172 16.02 15.77 15.40
CA GLY A 172 14.89 16.18 16.25
C GLY A 172 14.51 15.16 17.33
N LEU A 173 15.00 13.92 17.23
CA LEU A 173 14.81 12.85 18.22
C LEU A 173 16.13 12.13 18.47
N ASP A 174 16.45 11.87 19.75
CA ASP A 174 17.61 11.07 20.16
C ASP A 174 17.30 9.57 20.08
N LEU A 175 17.02 9.10 18.87
CA LEU A 175 16.78 7.69 18.55
C LEU A 175 17.63 7.31 17.34
N ASP A 176 18.18 6.09 17.35
CA ASP A 176 18.91 5.56 16.20
C ASP A 176 17.97 5.38 14.99
N PRO A 177 18.19 6.09 13.86
CA PRO A 177 17.36 5.96 12.67
C PRO A 177 17.31 4.53 12.10
N ARG A 178 18.34 3.71 12.35
CA ARG A 178 18.37 2.30 11.92
C ARG A 178 17.29 1.47 12.61
N ARG A 179 17.01 1.74 13.89
CA ARG A 179 15.93 1.07 14.63
C ARG A 179 14.56 1.43 14.05
N LEU A 180 14.40 2.66 13.58
CA LEU A 180 13.16 3.13 12.98
C LEU A 180 12.97 2.58 11.55
N LEU A 181 14.06 2.39 10.79
CA LEU A 181 14.03 1.59 9.56
C LEU A 181 13.56 0.16 9.82
N LEU A 182 14.14 -0.52 10.80
CA LEU A 182 13.73 -1.87 11.18
C LEU A 182 12.26 -1.90 11.63
N ALA A 183 11.81 -0.91 12.40
CA ALA A 183 10.40 -0.78 12.79
C ALA A 183 9.48 -0.66 11.58
N GLY A 184 9.83 0.18 10.59
CA GLY A 184 9.08 0.29 9.33
C GLY A 184 9.04 -1.03 8.55
N LEU A 185 10.19 -1.71 8.44
CA LEU A 185 10.29 -3.02 7.81
C LEU A 185 9.41 -4.07 8.50
N LEU A 186 9.39 -4.09 9.83
CA LEU A 186 8.56 -5.02 10.61
C LEU A 186 7.06 -4.73 10.44
N VAL A 187 6.66 -3.47 10.31
CA VAL A 187 5.27 -3.12 9.97
C VAL A 187 4.91 -3.66 8.58
N VAL A 188 5.80 -3.50 7.58
CA VAL A 188 5.62 -4.08 6.24
C VAL A 188 5.54 -5.61 6.29
N ALA A 189 6.45 -6.28 7.01
CA ALA A 189 6.41 -7.72 7.23
C ALA A 189 5.12 -8.16 7.92
N GLY A 190 4.59 -7.35 8.84
CA GLY A 190 3.29 -7.53 9.47
C GLY A 190 2.14 -7.49 8.46
N PHE A 191 2.16 -6.55 7.50
CA PHE A 191 1.20 -6.54 6.40
C PHE A 191 1.31 -7.81 5.53
N ILE A 192 2.52 -8.20 5.14
CA ILE A 192 2.76 -9.41 4.35
C ILE A 192 2.21 -10.64 5.08
N THR A 193 2.48 -10.77 6.37
CA THR A 193 2.01 -11.88 7.21
C THR A 193 0.48 -11.87 7.32
N LEU A 194 -0.13 -10.71 7.63
CA LEU A 194 -1.58 -10.58 7.72
C LEU A 194 -2.28 -10.94 6.41
N VAL A 195 -1.76 -10.46 5.29
CA VAL A 195 -2.31 -10.73 3.96
C VAL A 195 -2.06 -12.18 3.55
N GLY A 196 -0.85 -12.70 3.74
CA GLY A 196 -0.48 -14.08 3.42
C GLY A 196 -1.35 -15.10 4.15
N LEU A 197 -1.55 -14.92 5.47
CA LEU A 197 -2.40 -15.78 6.30
C LEU A 197 -3.89 -15.72 5.94
N ARG A 198 -4.33 -14.73 5.15
CA ARG A 198 -5.72 -14.60 4.70
C ARG A 198 -5.91 -15.03 3.25
N VAL A 199 -4.97 -14.66 2.39
CA VAL A 199 -5.03 -14.86 0.94
C VAL A 199 -4.69 -16.29 0.57
N ILE A 200 -3.64 -16.87 1.16
CA ILE A 200 -3.23 -18.26 0.86
C ILE A 200 -4.35 -19.23 1.23
N PRO A 201 -4.91 -19.23 2.47
CA PRO A 201 -5.98 -20.17 2.82
C PRO A 201 -7.27 -19.93 2.02
N PHE A 202 -7.53 -18.69 1.59
CA PHE A 202 -8.65 -18.37 0.72
C PHE A 202 -8.52 -19.06 -0.64
N PHE A 203 -7.38 -18.91 -1.31
CA PHE A 203 -7.16 -19.55 -2.60
C PHE A 203 -7.02 -21.07 -2.50
N THR A 204 -6.38 -21.60 -1.45
CA THR A 204 -6.30 -23.04 -1.20
C THR A 204 -7.69 -23.66 -1.02
N HIS A 205 -8.55 -23.03 -0.22
CA HIS A 205 -9.94 -23.47 -0.07
C HIS A 205 -10.69 -23.42 -1.40
N ARG A 206 -10.57 -22.32 -2.14
CA ARG A 206 -11.28 -22.15 -3.42
C ARG A 206 -10.83 -23.17 -4.48
N ALA A 207 -9.56 -23.55 -4.48
CA ALA A 207 -9.02 -24.55 -5.40
C ALA A 207 -9.39 -26.00 -5.01
N LEU A 208 -9.31 -26.35 -3.72
CA LEU A 208 -9.50 -27.72 -3.25
C LEU A 208 -10.94 -28.04 -2.79
N GLN A 209 -11.78 -27.02 -2.61
CA GLN A 209 -13.12 -27.13 -2.03
C GLN A 209 -13.16 -27.85 -0.67
N ARG A 210 -12.05 -27.83 0.07
CA ARG A 210 -11.92 -28.41 1.42
C ARG A 210 -12.08 -27.32 2.49
N PRO A 211 -12.58 -27.64 3.70
CA PRO A 211 -12.70 -26.67 4.78
C PRO A 211 -11.39 -25.92 5.05
N GLN A 212 -11.47 -24.62 5.35
CA GLN A 212 -10.29 -23.85 5.74
C GLN A 212 -9.75 -24.33 7.09
N VAL A 213 -8.48 -24.71 7.13
CA VAL A 213 -7.78 -24.98 8.38
C VAL A 213 -7.54 -23.65 9.09
N SER A 214 -7.98 -23.54 10.34
CA SER A 214 -7.77 -22.36 11.16
C SER A 214 -6.31 -22.27 11.58
N HIS A 215 -5.61 -21.23 11.14
CA HIS A 215 -4.28 -20.93 11.67
C HIS A 215 -4.42 -20.24 13.04
N PRO A 216 -3.73 -20.74 14.08
CA PRO A 216 -3.79 -20.09 15.37
C PRO A 216 -3.05 -18.75 15.31
N ARG A 217 -3.62 -17.72 15.95
CA ARG A 217 -3.10 -16.34 15.91
C ARG A 217 -1.66 -16.21 16.41
N TRP A 218 -1.23 -17.11 17.31
CA TRP A 218 0.13 -17.14 17.83
C TRP A 218 1.18 -17.47 16.76
N ALA A 219 0.84 -18.26 15.73
CA ALA A 219 1.80 -18.60 14.66
C ALA A 219 2.22 -17.37 13.86
N GLY A 220 1.29 -16.43 13.63
CA GLY A 220 1.60 -15.14 13.00
C GLY A 220 2.46 -14.24 13.89
N LEU A 221 2.20 -14.23 15.21
CA LEU A 221 3.00 -13.47 16.17
C LEU A 221 4.43 -14.02 16.28
N VAL A 222 4.60 -15.35 16.33
CA VAL A 222 5.92 -15.98 16.37
C VAL A 222 6.73 -15.65 15.11
N ALA A 223 6.11 -15.65 13.93
CA ALA A 223 6.79 -15.27 12.69
C ALA A 223 7.21 -13.79 12.64
N MET A 224 6.46 -12.90 13.30
CA MET A 224 6.80 -11.47 13.39
C MET A 224 7.85 -11.17 14.46
N LEU A 225 7.91 -11.98 15.53
CA LEU A 225 8.82 -11.80 16.66
C LEU A 225 10.14 -12.56 16.48
N SER A 226 10.23 -13.55 15.60
CA SER A 226 11.46 -14.31 15.37
C SER A 226 12.67 -13.52 14.84
N PRO A 227 12.53 -12.37 14.13
CA PRO A 227 13.66 -11.56 13.69
C PRO A 227 14.02 -10.42 14.66
N LEU A 228 13.34 -10.29 15.81
CA LEU A 228 13.66 -9.35 16.90
C LEU A 228 14.61 -10.00 17.90
#